data_AF-A0AAU7CP32-F1
#
_entry.id   AF-A0AAU7CP32-F1
#
_cell.length_a   1.000
_cell.length_b   1.000
_cell.length_c   1.000
_cell.angle_alpha   90.00
_cell.angle_beta   90.00
_cell.angle_gamma   90.00
#
_symmetry.space_group_name_H-M   'P 1'
#
loop_
_entity.id
_entity.type
_entity.pdbx_description
1 polymer ?
#
loop_
_entity_poly.entity_id
_entity_poly.type
_entity_poly.pdbx_seq_one_letter_code
_entity_poly.pdbx_strand_id
1 'polypeptide(L)'
;MNEVNDVAAQTAQMATEGQGSLSNMGRSMRSLADSTGSISSKLSVISERAANINLVVTTITKVADQTNLLSINAAIEAEKAGEYGLGFLVVAREIRRLADMTAVATLDIERMVKEMQYSVSAGVMEMDKFTDQVRQGVGEVAHIGEQLGSIISDVQGLTGRFEQVTEGMRVQSQGADQIREAVVRLSDGAHQTSVSLREFNKATDHLREAISELKEEVSRFTIDQSEPAAFPGS
;
A
#
# COMPACT_ATOMS: atom_id res chain seq x y z
N MET A 1 -24.60 4.47 -13.24
CA MET A 1 -24.30 5.59 -12.33
C MET A 1 -24.47 5.19 -10.88
N ASN A 2 -25.62 4.62 -10.47
CA ASN A 2 -25.74 3.98 -9.16
C ASN A 2 -24.61 2.97 -8.91
N GLU A 3 -24.37 2.10 -9.89
CA GLU A 3 -23.28 1.11 -9.84
C GLU A 3 -21.88 1.72 -9.60
N VAL A 4 -21.62 2.94 -10.09
CA VAL A 4 -20.32 3.59 -9.89
C VAL A 4 -20.21 4.21 -8.50
N ASN A 5 -21.28 4.83 -8.00
CA ASN A 5 -21.33 5.30 -6.62
C ASN A 5 -21.28 4.14 -5.62
N ASP A 6 -21.92 3.02 -5.94
CA ASP A 6 -21.90 1.80 -5.12
C ASP A 6 -20.49 1.21 -5.07
N VAL A 7 -19.81 1.08 -6.21
CA VAL A 7 -18.41 0.60 -6.27
C VAL A 7 -17.45 1.56 -5.56
N ALA A 8 -17.63 2.88 -5.71
CA ALA A 8 -16.84 3.87 -4.99
C ALA A 8 -17.06 3.77 -3.46
N ALA A 9 -18.31 3.70 -3.01
CA ALA A 9 -18.64 3.54 -1.60
C ALA A 9 -18.06 2.23 -1.02
N GLN A 10 -18.19 1.13 -1.75
CA GLN A 10 -17.62 -0.16 -1.37
C GLN A 10 -16.09 -0.11 -1.29
N THR A 11 -15.43 0.55 -2.24
CA THR A 11 -13.97 0.72 -2.25
C THR A 11 -13.50 1.55 -1.06
N ALA A 12 -14.18 2.66 -0.76
CA ALA A 12 -13.88 3.48 0.41
C ALA A 12 -14.07 2.70 1.73
N GLN A 13 -15.12 1.88 1.81
CA GLN A 13 -15.35 1.02 2.97
C GLN A 13 -14.24 -0.03 3.14
N MET A 14 -13.86 -0.74 2.08
CA MET A 14 -12.75 -1.71 2.12
C MET A 14 -11.43 -1.05 2.53
N ALA A 15 -11.15 0.15 2.03
CA ALA A 15 -9.96 0.90 2.42
C ALA A 15 -9.99 1.31 3.90
N THR A 16 -11.16 1.69 4.42
CA THR A 16 -11.36 2.03 5.84
C THR A 16 -11.16 0.81 6.75
N GLU A 17 -11.70 -0.35 6.37
CA GLU A 17 -11.48 -1.63 7.06
C GLU A 17 -9.99 -2.03 7.03
N GLY A 18 -9.32 -1.80 5.90
CA GLY A 18 -7.87 -1.95 5.77
C GLY A 18 -7.09 -1.06 6.74
N GLN A 19 -7.49 0.22 6.88
CA GLN A 19 -6.88 1.15 7.83
C GLN A 19 -7.04 0.69 9.29
N GLY A 20 -8.22 0.16 9.65
CA GLY A 20 -8.47 -0.44 10.96
C GLY A 20 -7.56 -1.64 11.22
N SER A 21 -7.38 -2.50 10.22
CA SER A 21 -6.48 -3.65 10.29
C SER A 21 -5.01 -3.25 10.46
N LEU A 22 -4.56 -2.21 9.75
CA LEU A 22 -3.22 -1.65 9.93
C LEU A 22 -3.01 -1.03 11.31
N SER A 23 -4.02 -0.35 11.85
CA SER A 23 -3.97 0.17 13.22
C SER A 23 -3.80 -0.95 14.25
N ASN A 24 -4.50 -2.07 14.07
CA ASN A 24 -4.32 -3.27 14.88
C ASN A 24 -2.90 -3.84 14.73
N MET A 25 -2.41 -3.94 13.51
CA MET A 25 -1.04 -4.41 13.24
C MET A 25 0.02 -3.51 13.88
N GLY A 26 -0.16 -2.18 13.80
CA GLY A 26 0.71 -1.21 14.46
C GLY A 26 0.72 -1.33 15.99
N ARG A 27 -0.42 -1.68 16.61
CA ARG A 27 -0.49 -2.00 18.05
C ARG A 27 0.25 -3.29 18.38
N SER A 28 0.07 -4.33 17.57
CA SER A 28 0.78 -5.61 17.74
C SER A 28 2.31 -5.44 17.61
N MET A 29 2.77 -4.64 16.64
CA MET A 29 4.20 -4.36 16.47
C MET A 29 4.80 -3.60 17.66
N ARG A 30 4.08 -2.64 18.25
CA ARG A 30 4.51 -1.96 19.48
C ARG A 30 4.63 -2.94 20.66
N SER A 31 3.62 -3.78 20.86
CA SER A 31 3.65 -4.83 21.90
C SER A 31 4.82 -5.80 21.70
N LEU A 32 5.13 -6.12 20.44
CA LEU A 32 6.27 -6.96 20.08
C LEU A 32 7.60 -6.29 20.44
N ALA A 33 7.76 -4.99 20.14
CA ALA A 33 8.94 -4.22 20.53
C ALA A 33 9.13 -4.18 22.07
N ASP A 34 8.06 -3.94 22.82
CA ASP A 34 8.09 -3.96 24.29
C ASP A 34 8.49 -5.34 24.83
N SER A 35 7.94 -6.40 24.24
CA SER A 35 8.25 -7.80 24.60
C SER A 35 9.71 -8.13 24.34
N THR A 36 10.25 -7.71 23.19
CA THR A 36 11.67 -7.87 22.86
C THR A 36 12.58 -7.13 23.83
N GLY A 37 12.22 -5.88 24.20
CA GLY A 37 12.94 -5.13 25.23
C GLY A 37 12.97 -5.86 26.58
N SER A 38 11.84 -6.47 26.98
CA SER A 38 11.75 -7.30 28.19
C SER A 38 12.66 -8.53 28.13
N ILE A 39 12.72 -9.21 26.97
CA ILE A 39 13.61 -10.36 26.76
C ILE A 39 15.08 -9.95 26.84
N SER A 40 15.47 -8.86 26.19
CA SER A 40 16.85 -8.33 26.24
C SER A 40 17.29 -7.99 27.67
N SER A 41 16.40 -7.37 28.45
CA SER A 41 16.65 -7.11 29.89
C SER A 41 16.86 -8.41 30.68
N LYS A 42 16.02 -9.43 30.48
CA LYS A 42 16.16 -10.73 31.15
C LYS A 42 17.46 -11.44 30.78
N LEU A 43 17.84 -11.41 29.50
CA LEU A 43 19.12 -11.96 29.03
C LEU A 43 20.31 -11.24 29.68
N SER A 44 20.24 -9.91 29.82
CA SER A 44 21.27 -9.14 30.52
C SER A 44 21.43 -9.57 31.98
N VAL A 45 20.33 -9.83 32.69
CA VAL A 45 20.37 -10.37 34.07
C VAL A 45 21.00 -11.78 34.10
N ILE A 46 20.71 -12.63 33.11
CA ILE A 46 21.35 -13.95 33.02
C ILE A 46 22.86 -13.81 32.80
N SER A 47 23.28 -12.88 31.94
CA SER A 47 24.70 -12.59 31.69
C SER A 47 25.43 -12.18 32.97
N GLU A 48 24.84 -11.28 33.76
CA GLU A 48 25.39 -10.84 35.05
C GLU A 48 25.48 -12.01 36.05
N ARG A 49 24.43 -12.83 36.15
CA ARG A 49 24.44 -14.01 37.01
C ARG A 49 25.50 -15.02 36.59
N ALA A 50 25.70 -15.25 35.28
CA ALA A 50 26.74 -16.12 34.78
C ALA A 50 28.14 -15.59 35.13
N ALA A 51 28.37 -14.28 35.06
CA ALA A 51 29.62 -13.67 35.52
C ALA A 51 29.87 -13.89 37.03
N ASN A 52 28.83 -13.78 37.85
CA ASN A 52 28.92 -14.07 39.29
C ASN A 52 29.24 -15.55 39.56
N ILE A 53 28.65 -16.48 38.81
CA ILE A 53 28.97 -17.91 38.93
C ILE A 53 30.45 -18.14 38.60
N ASN A 54 30.98 -17.49 37.55
CA ASN A 54 32.39 -17.63 37.17
C ASN A 54 33.35 -17.22 38.31
N LEU A 55 33.02 -16.16 39.06
CA LEU A 55 33.77 -15.74 40.25
C LEU A 55 33.76 -16.80 41.36
N VAL A 56 32.60 -17.41 41.60
CA VAL A 56 32.44 -18.50 42.58
C VAL A 56 33.24 -19.72 42.16
N VAL A 57 33.13 -20.14 40.90
CA VAL A 57 33.90 -21.27 40.34
C VAL A 57 35.39 -21.05 40.50
N THR A 58 35.90 -19.87 40.13
CA THR A 58 37.31 -19.49 40.32
C THR A 58 37.75 -19.60 41.78
N THR A 59 36.88 -19.23 42.72
CA THR A 59 37.16 -19.33 44.16
C THR A 59 37.21 -20.79 44.62
N ILE A 60 36.28 -21.63 44.17
CA ILE A 60 36.25 -23.06 44.49
C ILE A 60 37.50 -23.77 43.93
N THR A 61 37.91 -23.46 42.69
CA THR A 61 39.15 -24.00 42.12
C THR A 61 40.36 -23.66 42.98
N LYS A 62 40.49 -22.40 43.42
CA LYS A 62 41.56 -21.99 44.35
C LYS A 62 41.51 -22.75 45.68
N VAL A 63 40.31 -22.99 46.24
CA VAL A 63 40.15 -23.76 47.48
C VAL A 63 40.52 -25.23 47.26
N ALA A 64 40.16 -25.82 46.12
CA ALA A 64 40.55 -27.17 45.75
C ALA A 64 42.07 -27.30 45.63
N ASP A 65 42.73 -26.36 44.95
CA ASP A 65 44.19 -26.33 44.82
C ASP A 65 44.89 -26.19 46.18
N GLN A 66 44.40 -25.32 47.07
CA GLN A 66 44.92 -25.18 48.42
C GLN A 66 44.71 -26.46 49.26
N THR A 67 43.55 -27.10 49.13
CA THR A 67 43.24 -28.36 49.81
C THR A 67 44.15 -29.49 49.31
N ASN A 68 44.43 -29.52 48.00
CA ASN A 68 45.38 -30.43 47.39
C ASN A 68 46.79 -30.24 47.99
N LEU A 69 47.29 -29.00 48.05
CA LEU A 69 48.58 -28.68 48.66
C LEU A 69 48.65 -29.05 50.15
N LEU A 70 47.59 -28.75 50.92
CA LEU A 70 47.48 -29.13 52.33
C LEU A 70 47.53 -30.65 52.51
N SER A 71 46.85 -31.40 51.64
CA SER A 71 46.82 -32.87 51.68
C SER A 71 48.20 -33.49 51.38
N ILE A 72 48.98 -32.88 50.48
CA ILE A 72 50.35 -33.30 50.19
C ILE A 72 51.24 -33.07 51.41
N ASN A 73 51.15 -31.90 52.05
CA ASN A 73 51.91 -31.61 53.27
C ASN A 73 51.53 -32.57 54.42
N ALA A 74 50.24 -32.90 54.55
CA ALA A 74 49.77 -33.86 55.54
C ALA A 74 50.28 -35.29 55.25
N ALA A 75 50.33 -35.69 53.98
CA ALA A 75 50.88 -36.99 53.57
C ALA A 75 52.39 -37.09 53.89
N ILE A 76 53.15 -36.02 53.63
CA ILE A 76 54.59 -35.94 53.94
C ILE A 76 54.82 -36.07 55.45
N GLU A 77 54.08 -35.34 56.28
CA GLU A 77 54.25 -35.41 57.73
C GLU A 77 53.79 -36.76 58.31
N ALA A 78 52.77 -37.38 57.71
CA ALA A 78 52.33 -38.73 58.04
C ALA A 78 53.40 -39.79 57.72
N GLU A 79 54.08 -39.70 56.57
CA GLU A 79 55.21 -40.59 56.23
C GLU A 79 56.38 -40.42 57.20
N LYS A 80 56.65 -39.17 57.61
CA LYS A 80 57.71 -38.84 58.58
C LYS A 80 57.43 -39.37 59.99
N ALA A 81 56.16 -39.56 60.36
CA ALA A 81 55.76 -40.16 61.63
C ALA A 81 55.87 -41.71 61.65
N GLY A 82 56.25 -42.36 60.54
CA GLY A 82 56.46 -43.80 60.46
C GLY A 82 55.18 -44.60 60.70
N GLU A 83 55.26 -45.67 61.51
CA GLU A 83 54.11 -46.56 61.77
C GLU A 83 52.92 -45.84 62.42
N TYR A 84 53.16 -44.79 63.21
CA TYR A 84 52.10 -44.00 63.86
C TYR A 84 51.32 -43.10 62.87
N GLY A 85 51.87 -42.85 61.68
CA GLY A 85 51.26 -41.99 60.65
C GLY A 85 50.42 -42.72 59.61
N LEU A 86 50.39 -44.06 59.61
CA LEU A 86 49.72 -44.86 58.58
C LEU A 86 48.23 -44.52 58.39
N GLY A 87 47.50 -44.30 59.48
CA GLY A 87 46.09 -43.88 59.43
C GLY A 87 45.90 -42.47 58.84
N PHE A 88 46.79 -41.53 59.20
CA PHE A 88 46.77 -40.16 58.67
C PHE A 88 47.14 -40.11 57.19
N LEU A 89 48.03 -40.99 56.73
CA LEU A 89 48.43 -41.08 55.33
C LEU A 89 47.25 -41.49 54.42
N VAL A 90 46.39 -42.41 54.88
CA VAL A 90 45.19 -42.81 54.14
C VAL A 90 44.22 -41.63 54.01
N VAL A 91 43.98 -40.90 55.11
CA VAL A 91 43.11 -39.71 55.12
C VAL A 91 43.67 -38.62 54.20
N ALA A 92 44.97 -38.34 54.25
CA ALA A 92 45.61 -37.34 53.39
C ALA A 92 45.47 -37.68 51.89
N ARG A 93 45.62 -38.95 51.51
CA ARG A 93 45.40 -39.40 50.11
C ARG A 93 43.96 -39.24 49.67
N GLU A 94 42.98 -39.50 50.54
CA GLU A 94 41.56 -39.34 50.20
C GLU A 94 41.18 -37.85 50.08
N ILE A 95 41.70 -36.99 50.95
CA ILE A 95 41.54 -35.53 50.81
C ILE A 95 42.12 -35.05 49.47
N ARG A 96 43.30 -35.54 49.09
CA ARG A 96 43.90 -35.23 47.78
C ARG A 96 42.99 -35.61 46.63
N ARG A 97 42.48 -36.85 46.66
CA ARG A 97 41.58 -37.38 45.65
C ARG A 97 40.30 -36.55 45.51
N LEU A 98 39.71 -36.13 46.64
CA LEU A 98 38.53 -35.26 46.66
C LEU A 98 38.83 -33.85 46.14
N ALA A 99 40.01 -33.30 46.47
CA ALA A 99 40.45 -32.00 45.96
C ALA A 99 40.63 -32.03 44.43
N ASP A 100 41.29 -33.06 43.89
CA ASP A 100 41.46 -33.25 42.45
C ASP A 100 40.09 -33.42 41.74
N MET A 101 39.20 -34.23 42.30
CA MET A 101 37.83 -34.38 41.76
C MET A 101 37.05 -33.05 41.77
N THR A 102 37.22 -32.25 42.82
CA THR A 102 36.59 -30.93 42.93
C THR A 102 37.14 -29.99 41.86
N ALA A 103 38.46 -29.96 41.64
CA ALA A 103 39.09 -29.13 40.62
C ALA A 103 38.57 -29.48 39.21
N VAL A 104 38.49 -30.77 38.87
CA VAL A 104 37.94 -31.23 37.59
C VAL A 104 36.47 -30.81 37.44
N ALA A 105 35.65 -31.02 38.46
CA ALA A 105 34.24 -30.61 38.44
C ALA A 105 34.09 -29.09 38.26
N THR A 106 34.94 -28.28 38.88
CA THR A 106 34.91 -26.82 38.70
C THR A 106 35.28 -26.39 37.28
N LEU A 107 36.22 -27.05 36.62
CA LEU A 107 36.58 -26.78 35.23
C LEU A 107 35.41 -27.09 34.28
N ASP A 108 34.68 -28.17 34.52
CA ASP A 108 33.49 -28.49 33.74
C ASP A 108 32.38 -27.43 33.93
N ILE A 109 32.17 -26.94 35.16
CA ILE A 109 31.24 -25.84 35.43
C ILE A 109 31.70 -24.55 34.73
N GLU A 110 32.99 -24.22 34.76
CA GLU A 110 33.54 -23.05 34.08
C GLU A 110 33.23 -23.09 32.57
N ARG A 111 33.41 -24.25 31.92
CA ARG A 111 33.08 -24.44 30.51
C ARG A 111 31.59 -24.20 30.25
N MET A 112 30.70 -24.81 31.04
CA MET A 112 29.25 -24.63 30.89
C MET A 112 28.82 -23.16 31.07
N VAL A 113 29.43 -22.45 32.03
CA VAL A 113 29.16 -21.03 32.26
C VAL A 113 29.62 -20.17 31.08
N LYS A 114 30.79 -20.46 30.50
CA LYS A 114 31.27 -19.78 29.29
C LYS A 114 30.33 -20.01 28.10
N GLU A 115 29.91 -21.25 27.86
CA GLU A 115 28.94 -21.57 26.80
C GLU A 115 27.60 -20.84 27.00
N MET A 116 27.13 -20.75 28.24
CA MET A 116 25.95 -19.98 28.60
C MET A 116 26.14 -18.48 28.30
N GLN A 117 27.28 -17.90 28.66
CA GLN A 117 27.59 -16.48 28.37
C GLN A 117 27.61 -16.21 26.86
N TYR A 118 28.21 -17.09 26.06
CA TYR A 118 28.20 -16.97 24.60
C TYR A 118 26.78 -17.03 24.05
N SER A 119 25.98 -17.99 24.52
CA SER A 119 24.58 -18.16 24.08
C SER A 119 23.72 -16.94 24.43
N VAL A 120 23.91 -16.37 25.62
CA VAL A 120 23.22 -15.15 26.06
C VAL A 120 23.63 -13.95 25.22
N SER A 121 24.94 -13.77 24.97
CA SER A 121 25.45 -12.68 24.13
C SER A 121 24.91 -12.75 22.70
N ALA A 122 24.90 -13.96 22.11
CA ALA A 122 24.28 -14.21 20.82
C ALA A 122 22.79 -13.87 20.82
N GLY A 123 22.06 -14.30 21.86
CA GLY A 123 20.64 -13.98 22.03
C GLY A 123 20.36 -12.48 22.13
N VAL A 124 21.20 -11.70 22.81
CA VAL A 124 21.07 -10.23 22.88
C VAL A 124 21.25 -9.60 21.50
N MET A 125 22.29 -9.98 20.75
CA MET A 125 22.50 -9.48 19.38
C MET A 125 21.33 -9.80 18.45
N GLU A 126 20.73 -10.99 18.60
CA GLU A 126 19.57 -11.38 17.81
C GLU A 126 18.31 -10.58 18.19
N MET A 127 18.12 -10.28 19.48
CA MET A 127 17.03 -9.40 19.95
C MET A 127 17.20 -7.94 19.47
N ASP A 128 18.44 -7.44 19.40
CA ASP A 128 18.71 -6.10 18.86
C ASP A 128 18.34 -6.04 17.37
N LYS A 129 18.77 -7.02 16.59
CA LYS A 129 18.39 -7.14 15.17
C LYS A 129 16.87 -7.26 15.01
N PHE A 130 16.21 -8.06 15.85
CA PHE A 130 14.77 -8.22 15.82
C PHE A 130 14.04 -6.92 16.14
N THR A 131 14.56 -6.13 17.10
CA THR A 131 14.02 -4.80 17.43
C THR A 131 14.07 -3.86 16.23
N ASP A 132 15.16 -3.87 15.47
CA ASP A 132 15.28 -3.06 14.26
C ASP A 132 14.30 -3.51 13.17
N GLN A 133 14.11 -4.81 12.98
CA GLN A 133 13.11 -5.35 12.05
C GLN A 133 11.69 -4.95 12.44
N VAL A 134 11.35 -4.99 13.72
CA VAL A 134 10.03 -4.54 14.22
C VAL A 134 9.87 -3.04 13.98
N ARG A 135 10.90 -2.23 14.23
CA ARG A 135 10.87 -0.78 13.97
C ARG A 135 10.64 -0.47 12.50
N GLN A 136 11.31 -1.20 11.59
CA GLN A 136 11.07 -1.08 10.16
C GLN A 136 9.62 -1.45 9.81
N GLY A 137 9.12 -2.56 10.35
CA GLY A 137 7.73 -2.99 10.16
C GLY A 137 6.71 -1.95 10.62
N VAL A 138 6.95 -1.25 11.74
CA VAL A 138 6.11 -0.12 12.18
C VAL A 138 6.09 1.00 11.14
N GLY A 139 7.25 1.34 10.56
CA GLY A 139 7.35 2.35 9.51
C GLY A 139 6.59 1.97 8.24
N GLU A 140 6.71 0.71 7.80
CA GLU A 140 5.97 0.18 6.65
C GLU A 140 4.45 0.22 6.88
N VAL A 141 3.97 -0.18 8.06
CA VAL A 141 2.54 -0.09 8.43
C VAL A 141 2.05 1.35 8.39
N ALA A 142 2.83 2.30 8.89
CA ALA A 142 2.47 3.72 8.84
C ALA A 142 2.37 4.22 7.40
N HIS A 143 3.33 3.85 6.54
CA HIS A 143 3.33 4.24 5.13
C HIS A 143 2.11 3.67 4.37
N ILE A 144 1.77 2.39 4.57
CA ILE A 144 0.57 1.80 3.97
C ILE A 144 -0.70 2.50 4.49
N GLY A 145 -0.70 2.92 5.76
CA GLY A 145 -1.80 3.69 6.35
C GLY A 145 -2.04 5.04 5.67
N GLU A 146 -0.96 5.75 5.29
CA GLU A 146 -1.03 6.99 4.51
C GLU A 146 -1.52 6.76 3.07
N GLN A 147 -1.05 5.68 2.43
CA GLN A 147 -1.49 5.30 1.08
C GLN A 147 -2.99 4.98 1.04
N LEU A 148 -3.48 4.21 2.02
CA LEU A 148 -4.92 3.95 2.15
C LEU A 148 -5.72 5.23 2.42
N GLY A 149 -5.20 6.14 3.24
CA GLY A 149 -5.82 7.45 3.46
C GLY A 149 -5.96 8.26 2.16
N SER A 150 -4.94 8.22 1.30
CA SER A 150 -4.98 8.86 -0.02
C SER A 150 -6.02 8.22 -0.93
N ILE A 151 -6.09 6.88 -0.96
CA ILE A 151 -7.12 6.14 -1.72
C ILE A 151 -8.52 6.54 -1.28
N ILE A 152 -8.78 6.62 0.04
CA ILE A 152 -10.09 7.04 0.56
C ILE A 152 -10.44 8.45 0.07
N SER A 153 -9.48 9.38 0.12
CA SER A 153 -9.67 10.75 -0.36
C SER A 153 -9.97 10.79 -1.87
N ASP A 154 -9.22 10.04 -2.68
CA ASP A 154 -9.41 10.00 -4.14
C ASP A 154 -10.78 9.42 -4.52
N VAL A 155 -11.21 8.36 -3.83
CA VAL A 155 -12.51 7.72 -4.03
C VAL A 155 -13.66 8.65 -3.63
N GLN A 156 -13.52 9.41 -2.54
CA GLN A 156 -14.50 10.43 -2.17
C GLN A 156 -14.56 11.57 -3.20
N GLY A 157 -13.43 11.97 -3.78
CA GLY A 157 -13.36 12.97 -4.85
C GLY A 157 -14.03 12.51 -6.16
N LEU A 158 -14.04 11.20 -6.43
CA LEU A 158 -14.69 10.61 -7.60
C LEU A 158 -16.20 10.85 -7.63
N THR A 159 -16.88 10.77 -6.47
CA THR A 159 -18.33 11.00 -6.37
C THR A 159 -18.71 12.40 -6.87
N GLY A 160 -17.99 13.44 -6.44
CA GLY A 160 -18.25 14.82 -6.90
C GLY A 160 -17.98 15.02 -8.40
N ARG A 161 -16.96 14.35 -8.95
CA ARG A 161 -16.70 14.36 -10.40
C ARG A 161 -17.83 13.68 -11.19
N PHE A 162 -18.40 12.60 -10.66
CA PHE A 162 -19.52 11.92 -11.31
C PHE A 162 -20.82 12.74 -11.28
N GLU A 163 -21.06 13.52 -10.24
CA GLU A 163 -22.17 14.48 -10.21
C GLU A 163 -22.04 15.51 -11.34
N GLN A 164 -20.83 16.04 -11.56
CA GLN A 164 -20.57 16.98 -12.67
C GLN A 164 -20.80 16.33 -14.05
N VAL A 165 -20.37 15.08 -14.23
CA VAL A 165 -20.63 14.33 -15.48
C VAL A 165 -22.12 14.10 -15.68
N THR A 166 -22.87 13.81 -14.60
CA THR A 166 -24.32 13.61 -14.65
C THR A 166 -25.03 14.88 -15.10
N GLU A 167 -24.64 16.03 -14.55
CA GLU A 167 -25.21 17.31 -14.95
C GLU A 167 -24.85 17.66 -16.41
N GLY A 168 -23.60 17.40 -16.83
CA GLY A 168 -23.18 17.56 -18.23
C GLY A 168 -23.99 16.69 -19.20
N MET A 169 -24.26 15.43 -18.84
CA MET A 169 -25.13 14.53 -19.60
C MET A 169 -26.57 15.04 -19.68
N ARG A 170 -27.10 15.60 -18.59
CA ARG A 170 -28.44 16.20 -18.56
C ARG A 170 -28.54 17.39 -19.52
N VAL A 171 -27.54 18.27 -19.51
CA VAL A 171 -27.43 19.41 -20.43
C VAL A 171 -27.31 18.92 -21.88
N GLN A 172 -26.49 17.90 -22.13
CA GLN A 172 -26.32 17.33 -23.46
C GLN A 172 -27.62 16.70 -24.00
N SER A 173 -28.37 15.98 -23.16
CA SER A 173 -29.68 15.42 -23.51
C SER A 173 -30.66 16.54 -23.89
N GLN A 174 -30.72 17.60 -23.09
CA GLN A 174 -31.57 18.76 -23.39
C GLN A 174 -31.16 19.45 -24.70
N GLY A 175 -29.86 19.58 -24.95
CA GLY A 175 -29.36 20.11 -26.22
C GLY A 175 -29.72 19.22 -27.41
N ALA A 176 -29.69 17.89 -27.25
CA ALA A 176 -30.11 16.96 -28.28
C ALA A 176 -31.62 17.09 -28.62
N ASP A 177 -32.47 17.30 -27.62
CA ASP A 177 -33.91 17.57 -27.84
C ASP A 177 -34.13 18.90 -28.58
N GLN A 178 -33.39 19.95 -28.24
CA GLN A 178 -33.45 21.23 -28.95
C GLN A 178 -32.99 21.12 -30.41
N ILE A 179 -31.92 20.36 -30.67
CA ILE A 179 -31.45 20.06 -32.03
C ILE A 179 -32.53 19.28 -32.78
N ARG A 180 -33.15 18.27 -32.16
CA ARG A 180 -34.23 17.50 -32.75
C ARG A 180 -35.39 18.41 -33.18
N GLU A 181 -35.82 19.32 -32.31
CA GLU A 181 -36.85 20.31 -32.68
C GLU A 181 -36.43 21.23 -33.82
N ALA A 182 -35.19 21.71 -33.80
CA ALA A 182 -34.67 22.58 -34.85
C ALA A 182 -34.64 21.87 -36.21
N VAL A 183 -34.28 20.58 -36.23
CA VAL A 183 -34.31 19.75 -37.43
C VAL A 183 -35.74 19.57 -37.96
N VAL A 184 -36.73 19.34 -37.08
CA VAL A 184 -38.15 19.28 -37.47
C VAL A 184 -38.60 20.59 -38.09
N ARG A 185 -38.36 21.73 -37.41
CA ARG A 185 -38.70 23.07 -37.93
C ARG A 185 -38.03 23.37 -39.28
N LEU A 186 -36.77 22.95 -39.45
CA LEU A 186 -36.04 23.10 -40.72
C LEU A 186 -36.68 22.26 -41.84
N SER A 187 -37.10 21.03 -41.54
CA SER A 187 -37.79 20.16 -42.50
C SER A 187 -39.13 20.75 -42.94
N ASP A 188 -39.92 21.28 -42.00
CA ASP A 188 -41.20 21.94 -42.29
C ASP A 188 -41.00 23.19 -43.15
N GLY A 189 -39.99 24.00 -42.82
CA GLY A 189 -39.60 25.16 -43.61
C GLY A 189 -39.20 24.78 -45.04
N ALA A 190 -38.37 23.75 -45.20
CA ALA A 190 -37.97 23.24 -46.52
C ALA A 190 -39.16 22.74 -47.33
N HIS A 191 -40.12 22.07 -46.68
CA HIS A 191 -41.37 21.63 -47.32
C HIS A 191 -42.21 22.83 -47.78
N GLN A 192 -42.39 23.86 -46.94
CA GLN A 192 -43.13 25.07 -47.29
C GLN A 192 -42.47 25.85 -48.43
N THR A 193 -41.15 25.94 -48.45
CA THR A 193 -40.40 26.55 -49.56
C THR A 193 -40.62 25.77 -50.86
N SER A 194 -40.60 24.44 -50.81
CA SER A 194 -40.89 23.59 -51.97
C SER A 194 -42.29 23.83 -52.54
N VAL A 195 -43.31 23.94 -51.68
CA VAL A 195 -44.69 24.29 -52.08
C VAL A 195 -44.75 25.68 -52.70
N SER A 196 -44.13 26.67 -52.07
CA SER A 196 -44.12 28.06 -52.56
C SER A 196 -43.43 28.19 -53.92
N LEU A 197 -42.35 27.44 -54.15
CA LEU A 197 -41.68 27.38 -55.45
C LEU A 197 -42.58 26.77 -56.53
N ARG A 198 -43.40 25.77 -56.22
CA ARG A 198 -44.37 25.22 -57.18
C ARG A 198 -45.41 26.25 -57.57
N GLU A 199 -45.97 26.99 -56.61
CA GLU A 199 -46.93 28.06 -56.88
C GLU A 199 -46.30 29.22 -57.67
N PHE A 200 -45.06 29.60 -57.34
CA PHE A 200 -44.30 30.61 -58.09
C PHE A 200 -44.07 30.20 -59.54
N ASN A 201 -43.74 28.93 -59.79
CA ASN A 201 -43.61 28.40 -61.16
C ASN A 201 -44.94 28.49 -61.92
N LYS A 202 -46.06 28.07 -61.32
CA LYS A 202 -47.40 28.22 -61.94
C LYS A 202 -47.72 29.67 -62.29
N ALA A 203 -47.47 30.60 -61.36
CA ALA A 203 -47.69 32.02 -61.60
C ALA A 203 -46.81 32.54 -62.75
N THR A 204 -45.57 32.07 -62.85
CA THR A 204 -44.66 32.39 -63.96
C THR A 204 -45.18 31.85 -65.29
N ASP A 205 -45.75 30.64 -65.31
CA ASP A 205 -46.37 30.06 -66.50
C ASP A 205 -47.62 30.84 -66.93
N HIS A 206 -48.51 31.21 -66.00
CA HIS A 206 -49.64 32.10 -66.30
C HIS A 206 -49.21 33.47 -66.80
N LEU A 207 -48.13 34.04 -66.26
CA LEU A 207 -47.58 35.30 -66.75
C LEU A 207 -47.09 35.18 -68.19
N ARG A 208 -46.43 34.06 -68.53
CA ARG A 208 -45.99 33.77 -69.90
C ARG A 208 -47.17 33.65 -70.86
N GLU A 209 -48.23 32.98 -70.44
CA GLU A 209 -49.47 32.83 -71.21
C GLU A 209 -50.11 34.20 -71.46
N ALA A 210 -50.31 35.01 -70.41
CA ALA A 210 -50.87 36.36 -70.53
C ALA A 210 -50.01 37.30 -71.41
N ILE A 211 -48.67 37.20 -71.33
CA ILE A 211 -47.76 37.94 -72.21
C ILE A 211 -47.93 37.49 -73.67
N SER A 212 -48.12 36.18 -73.91
CA SER A 212 -48.37 35.64 -75.24
C SER A 212 -49.70 36.16 -75.82
N GLU A 213 -50.77 36.13 -75.03
CA GLU A 213 -52.08 36.67 -75.40
C GLU A 213 -52.02 38.18 -75.67
N LEU A 214 -51.36 38.95 -74.79
CA LEU A 214 -51.17 40.39 -74.98
C LEU A 214 -50.40 40.69 -76.27
N LYS A 215 -49.36 39.91 -76.58
CA LYS A 215 -48.61 40.03 -77.83
C LYS A 215 -49.49 39.74 -79.04
N GLU A 216 -50.37 38.75 -78.95
CA GLU A 216 -51.35 38.43 -79.99
C GLU A 216 -52.36 39.57 -80.19
N GLU A 217 -52.94 40.12 -79.12
CA GLU A 217 -53.87 41.25 -79.20
C GLU A 217 -53.20 42.52 -79.75
N VAL A 218 -52.01 42.88 -79.28
CA VAL A 218 -51.26 44.02 -79.83
C VAL A 218 -50.98 43.83 -81.33
N SER A 219 -50.71 42.60 -81.78
CA SER A 219 -50.51 42.32 -83.21
C SER A 219 -51.76 42.56 -84.06
N ARG A 220 -52.97 42.40 -83.49
CA ARG A 220 -54.24 42.73 -84.16
C ARG A 220 -54.43 44.23 -84.33
N PHE A 221 -54.04 45.03 -83.34
CA PHE A 221 -54.15 46.50 -83.41
C PHE A 221 -53.07 47.16 -84.26
N THR A 222 -51.97 46.47 -84.59
CA THR A 222 -50.96 46.97 -85.54
C THR A 222 -51.34 46.80 -87.02
N ILE A 223 -52.56 46.36 -87.34
CA ILE A 223 -53.08 46.31 -88.71
C ILE A 223 -53.85 47.61 -89.01
N ASP A 224 -53.16 48.75 -89.04
CA ASP A 224 -53.50 49.86 -89.95
C ASP A 224 -52.35 50.89 -90.01
N GLN A 225 -51.36 50.62 -90.84
CA GLN A 225 -50.75 51.67 -91.67
C GLN A 225 -50.72 51.13 -93.11
N SER A 226 -51.88 51.26 -93.76
CA SER A 226 -52.02 51.73 -95.14
C SER A 226 -51.03 51.22 -96.19
N GLU A 227 -51.54 50.34 -97.06
CA GLU A 227 -51.22 50.40 -98.48
C GLU A 227 -51.75 51.75 -99.04
N PRO A 228 -51.04 52.40 -99.96
CA PRO A 228 -51.58 52.34 -101.32
C PRO A 228 -50.53 52.25 -102.44
N ALA A 229 -50.96 51.49 -103.45
CA ALA A 229 -50.87 51.77 -104.89
C ALA A 229 -49.52 51.71 -105.61
N ALA A 230 -49.45 50.68 -106.46
CA ALA A 230 -48.73 50.52 -107.72
C ALA A 230 -48.30 51.80 -108.46
N PHE A 231 -47.12 51.77 -109.09
CA PHE A 231 -46.95 51.55 -110.55
C PHE A 231 -45.45 51.57 -110.97
N PRO A 232 -45.07 51.26 -112.24
CA PRO A 232 -43.84 50.53 -112.57
C PRO A 232 -42.81 51.40 -113.33
N GLY A 233 -41.63 50.86 -113.61
CA GLY A 233 -40.78 51.44 -114.66
C GLY A 233 -39.30 51.10 -114.55
N SER A 234 -38.82 50.51 -115.66
CA SER A 234 -37.43 50.24 -116.12
C SER A 234 -36.55 49.31 -115.31
#